data_AF-X1G145-F1
#
_entry.id   AF-X1G145-F1
#
_cell.length_a   1.000
_cell.length_b   1.000
_cell.length_c   1.000
_cell.angle_alpha   90.00
_cell.angle_beta   90.00
_cell.angle_gamma   90.00
#
_symmetry.space_group_name_H-M   'P 1'
#
loop_
_entity.id
_entity.type
_entity.pdbx_description
1 polymer ?
#
loop_
_entity_poly.entity_id
_entity_poly.type
_entity_poly.pdbx_seq_one_letter_code
_entity_poly.pdbx_strand_id
1 'polypeptide(L)'
;PEAAVNAVFYNKLMQVPKEERPALVQKLREEYRDDIDIYKLASELIVDGMVEPGNLRKELIFRFRHYESKDEKPPERKHGILPM
;
A
#
# COMPACT_ATOMS: atom_id res chain seq x y z
N PRO A 1 9.32 -5.14 -6.61
CA PRO A 1 9.13 -5.52 -5.18
C PRO A 1 10.18 -6.55 -4.72
N GLU A 2 11.43 -6.12 -4.63
CA GLU A 2 12.56 -6.96 -4.17
C GLU A 2 12.93 -6.60 -2.72
N ALA A 3 12.74 -5.33 -2.33
CA ALA A 3 13.03 -4.82 -0.99
C ALA A 3 12.12 -5.38 0.11
N ALA A 4 10.81 -5.54 -0.13
CA ALA A 4 9.86 -6.03 0.88
C ALA A 4 10.13 -7.49 1.28
N VAL A 5 10.38 -8.36 0.30
CA VAL A 5 10.73 -9.78 0.52
C VAL A 5 12.07 -9.89 1.27
N ASN A 6 13.06 -9.07 0.89
CA ASN A 6 14.35 -9.06 1.58
C ASN A 6 14.24 -8.53 3.01
N ALA A 7 13.39 -7.54 3.31
CA ALA A 7 13.23 -6.99 4.65
C ALA A 7 12.55 -7.97 5.62
N VAL A 8 11.57 -8.74 5.15
CA VAL A 8 10.78 -9.67 5.97
C VAL A 8 11.45 -11.05 6.10
N PHE A 9 12.11 -11.54 5.04
CA PHE A 9 12.66 -12.90 4.98
C PHE A 9 14.19 -12.97 4.99
N TYR A 10 14.89 -11.86 5.29
CA TYR A 10 16.36 -11.80 5.33
C TYR A 10 17.00 -12.98 6.09
N ASN A 11 16.51 -13.24 7.30
CA ASN A 11 17.04 -14.28 8.17
C ASN A 11 16.80 -15.70 7.63
N LYS A 12 15.67 -15.93 6.95
CA LYS A 12 15.36 -17.23 6.34
C LYS A 12 16.18 -17.46 5.08
N LEU A 13 16.46 -16.41 4.29
CA LEU A 13 17.25 -16.50 3.06
C LEU A 13 18.76 -16.70 3.30
N MET A 14 19.29 -16.18 4.42
CA MET A 14 20.70 -16.41 4.77
C MET A 14 21.00 -17.84 5.21
N GLN A 15 20.01 -18.57 5.75
CA GLN A 15 20.16 -19.95 6.21
C GLN A 15 20.20 -20.97 5.07
N VAL A 16 19.80 -20.58 3.85
CA VAL A 16 19.72 -21.46 2.68
C VAL A 16 21.00 -21.30 1.81
N PRO A 17 21.53 -22.40 1.23
CA PRO A 17 22.68 -22.36 0.32
C PRO A 17 22.47 -21.39 -0.85
N LYS A 18 23.55 -20.72 -1.30
CA LYS A 18 23.50 -19.66 -2.33
C LYS A 18 22.86 -20.12 -3.65
N GLU A 19 22.96 -21.40 -3.99
CA GLU A 19 22.49 -21.99 -5.24
C GLU A 19 20.95 -22.15 -5.28
N GLU A 20 20.30 -22.32 -4.13
CA GLU A 20 18.85 -22.52 -4.03
C GLU A 20 18.05 -21.23 -3.73
N ARG A 21 18.74 -20.17 -3.30
CA ARG A 21 18.15 -18.85 -3.01
C ARG A 21 17.31 -18.26 -4.14
N PRO A 22 17.72 -18.28 -5.42
CA PRO A 22 16.91 -17.64 -6.47
C PRO A 22 15.55 -18.32 -6.68
N ALA A 23 15.49 -19.65 -6.60
CA ALA A 23 14.22 -20.40 -6.69
C ALA A 23 13.30 -20.13 -5.49
N LEU A 24 13.88 -20.01 -4.29
CA LEU A 24 13.16 -19.69 -3.06
C LEU A 24 12.64 -18.25 -3.04
N VAL A 25 13.42 -17.28 -3.54
CA VAL A 25 13.00 -15.89 -3.71
C VAL A 25 11.86 -15.77 -4.72
N GLN A 26 11.89 -16.57 -5.79
CA GLN A 26 10.78 -16.61 -6.76
C GLN A 26 9.50 -17.17 -6.15
N LYS A 27 9.58 -18.29 -5.42
CA LYS A 27 8.43 -18.84 -4.68
C LYS A 27 7.88 -17.87 -3.65
N LEU A 28 8.75 -17.27 -2.83
CA LEU A 28 8.36 -16.26 -1.85
C LEU A 28 7.77 -15.01 -2.52
N ARG A 29 8.21 -14.64 -3.73
CA ARG A 29 7.62 -13.53 -4.49
C ARG A 29 6.23 -13.84 -5.03
N GLU A 30 5.98 -15.07 -5.45
CA GLU A 30 4.66 -15.51 -5.87
C GLU A 30 3.72 -15.53 -4.66
N GLU A 31 4.15 -16.14 -3.55
CA GLU A 31 3.41 -16.15 -2.28
C GLU A 31 3.13 -14.73 -1.77
N TYR A 32 4.12 -13.82 -1.80
CA TYR A 32 3.93 -12.43 -1.38
C TYR A 32 3.08 -11.61 -2.35
N ARG A 33 3.05 -11.96 -3.64
CA ARG A 33 2.19 -11.28 -4.63
C ARG A 33 0.74 -11.65 -4.42
N ASP A 34 0.49 -12.91 -4.08
CA ASP A 34 -0.84 -13.38 -3.68
C ASP A 34 -1.28 -12.74 -2.34
N ASP A 35 -0.31 -12.37 -1.49
CA ASP A 35 -0.51 -11.72 -0.18
C ASP A 35 -0.52 -10.17 -0.21
N ILE A 36 -0.37 -9.50 -1.37
CA ILE A 36 -0.68 -8.06 -1.48
C ILE A 36 -2.20 -7.91 -1.41
N ASP A 37 -2.69 -8.03 -0.19
CA ASP A 37 -4.09 -8.16 0.10
C ASP A 37 -4.71 -6.77 0.26
N ILE A 38 -5.09 -6.19 -0.87
CA ILE A 38 -5.85 -4.94 -0.89
C ILE A 38 -7.18 -5.12 -0.12
N TYR A 39 -7.71 -6.34 -0.02
CA TYR A 39 -8.89 -6.64 0.80
C TYR A 39 -8.59 -6.62 2.29
N LYS A 40 -7.38 -6.98 2.72
CA LYS A 40 -6.91 -6.75 4.09
C LYS A 40 -6.87 -5.27 4.42
N LEU A 41 -6.35 -4.43 3.52
CA LEU A 41 -6.35 -2.97 3.72
C LEU A 41 -7.78 -2.39 3.79
N ALA A 42 -8.72 -2.93 3.01
CA ALA A 42 -10.13 -2.58 3.13
C ALA A 42 -10.74 -3.04 4.47
N SER A 43 -10.32 -4.21 4.98
CA SER A 43 -10.78 -4.76 6.26
C SER A 43 -10.28 -3.93 7.46
N GLU A 44 -9.10 -3.34 7.33
CA GLU A 44 -8.51 -2.41 8.32
C GLU A 44 -9.04 -0.97 8.18
N LEU A 45 -10.01 -0.73 7.29
CA LEU A 45 -10.57 0.59 6.96
C LEU A 45 -9.51 1.61 6.50
N ILE A 46 -8.40 1.12 5.94
CA ILE A 46 -7.37 1.96 5.33
C ILE A 46 -7.81 2.40 3.93
N VAL A 47 -8.57 1.54 3.22
CA VAL A 47 -9.14 1.82 1.90
C VAL A 47 -10.66 1.79 2.00
N ASP A 48 -11.29 2.95 1.79
CA ASP A 48 -12.75 3.10 1.94
C ASP A 48 -13.56 2.49 0.78
N GLY A 49 -12.95 2.24 -0.38
CA GLY A 49 -13.69 1.76 -1.54
C GLY A 49 -12.85 1.09 -2.61
N MET A 50 -13.27 -0.13 -2.97
CA MET A 50 -12.76 -0.89 -4.11
C MET A 50 -13.65 -0.63 -5.31
N VAL A 51 -13.08 -0.08 -6.39
CA VAL A 51 -13.83 0.36 -7.56
C VAL A 51 -13.31 -0.32 -8.81
N GLU A 52 -14.22 -0.75 -9.69
CA GLU A 52 -13.85 -1.28 -11.00
C GLU A 52 -13.20 -0.17 -11.84
N PRO A 53 -12.10 -0.44 -12.57
CA PRO A 53 -11.41 0.57 -13.38
C PRO A 53 -12.33 1.38 -14.32
N GLY A 54 -13.34 0.73 -14.92
CA GLY A 54 -14.31 1.39 -15.81
C GLY A 54 -15.22 2.41 -15.11
N ASN A 55 -15.45 2.24 -13.80
CA ASN A 55 -16.31 3.11 -13.00
C ASN A 55 -15.53 4.21 -12.28
N LEU A 56 -14.19 4.15 -12.27
CA LEU A 56 -13.34 5.08 -11.52
C LEU A 56 -13.67 6.55 -11.80
N ARG A 57 -13.89 6.94 -13.06
CA ARG A 57 -14.23 8.32 -13.40
C ARG A 57 -15.53 8.79 -12.74
N LYS A 58 -16.56 7.93 -12.73
CA LYS A 58 -17.87 8.27 -12.14
C LYS A 58 -17.76 8.41 -10.62
N GLU A 59 -17.04 7.48 -9.99
CA GLU A 59 -16.74 7.50 -8.56
C GLU A 59 -16.01 8.77 -8.14
N LEU A 60 -14.98 9.18 -8.88
CA LEU A 60 -14.26 10.41 -8.62
C LEU A 60 -15.16 11.65 -8.73
N ILE A 61 -15.95 11.76 -9.79
CA ILE A 61 -16.89 12.88 -9.97
C ILE A 61 -17.86 12.97 -8.79
N PHE A 62 -18.44 11.84 -8.38
CA PHE A 62 -19.37 11.79 -7.25
C PHE A 62 -18.70 12.23 -5.94
N ARG A 63 -17.51 11.72 -5.64
CA ARG A 63 -16.77 12.04 -4.41
C ARG A 63 -16.31 13.50 -4.38
N PHE A 64 -15.80 14.04 -5.49
CA PHE A 64 -15.43 15.46 -5.55
C PHE A 64 -16.63 16.37 -5.29
N ARG A 65 -17.81 16.04 -5.84
CA ARG A 65 -19.04 16.78 -5.56
C ARG A 65 -19.46 16.68 -4.10
N HIS A 66 -19.28 15.52 -3.47
CA HIS A 66 -19.61 15.34 -2.06
C HIS A 66 -18.71 16.15 -1.13
N TYR A 67 -17.40 16.24 -1.45
CA TYR A 67 -16.43 16.98 -0.65
C TYR A 67 -16.32 18.47 -1.02
N GLU A 68 -17.15 18.97 -1.93
CA GLU A 68 -17.09 20.35 -2.42
C GLU A 68 -17.24 21.38 -1.29
N SER A 69 -18.09 21.11 -0.30
CA SER A 69 -18.34 22.00 0.83
C SER A 69 -17.45 21.71 2.06
N LYS A 70 -16.39 20.93 1.90
CA LYS A 70 -15.51 20.55 3.02
C LYS A 70 -14.70 21.76 3.47
N ASP A 71 -14.94 22.21 4.71
CA ASP A 71 -14.16 23.26 5.38
C ASP A 71 -13.42 22.65 6.59
N GLU A 72 -12.09 22.57 6.51
CA GLU A 72 -11.22 22.14 7.61
C GLU A 72 -10.33 23.32 8.02
N LYS A 73 -10.52 23.80 9.24
CA LYS A 73 -9.73 24.91 9.77
C LYS A 73 -8.35 24.40 10.22
N PRO A 74 -7.25 24.91 9.65
CA PRO A 74 -5.93 24.58 10.13
C PRO A 74 -5.70 25.13 11.54
N PRO A 75 -4.76 24.55 12.31
CA PRO A 75 -4.39 25.07 13.61
C PRO A 75 -3.79 26.48 13.50
N GLU A 76 -4.06 27.33 14.50
CA GLU A 76 -3.55 28.69 14.54
C GLU A 76 -2.04 28.72 14.84
N ARG A 77 -1.23 29.10 13.85
CA ARG A 77 0.24 29.21 13.95
C ARG A 77 0.79 30.16 12.89
N LYS A 78 1.97 30.74 13.13
CA LYS A 78 2.66 31.60 12.14
C LYS A 78 3.10 30.85 10.89
N HIS A 79 3.68 29.66 11.04
CA HIS A 79 4.02 28.73 9.97
C HIS A 79 4.27 27.33 10.54
N GLY A 80 4.18 26.29 9.69
CA GLY A 80 4.64 24.95 10.05
C GLY A 80 6.16 24.86 10.05
N ILE A 81 6.69 23.83 10.71
CA ILE A 81 8.10 23.42 10.57
C ILE A 81 8.05 22.08 9.83
N LEU A 82 8.44 22.09 8.56
CA LEU A 82 8.60 20.87 7.78
C LEU A 82 10.02 20.35 8.02
N PRO A 83 10.22 19.07 8.34
CA PRO A 83 11.56 18.50 8.40
C PRO A 83 12.22 18.61 7.03
N MET A 84 13.46 19.07 7.01
CA MET A 84 14.35 19.13 5.84
C MET A 84 15.35 17.98 5.92
#